data_AF-A0AB74H8H5-F1
#
_entry.id   AF-A0AB74H8H5-F1
#
_cell.length_a   1.000
_cell.length_b   1.000
_cell.length_c   1.000
_cell.angle_alpha   90.00
_cell.angle_beta   90.00
_cell.angle_gamma   90.00
#
_symmetry.space_group_name_H-M   'P 1'
#
loop_
_entity.id
_entity.type
_entity.pdbx_description
1 polymer ?
#
loop_
_entity_poly.entity_id
_entity_poly.type
_entity_poly.pdbx_seq_one_letter_code
_entity_poly.pdbx_strand_id
1 'polypeptide(L)' 'MNTLIVNSHPDFSNPYSFTTILQEKFIELYNEHFPNHQLSILNLYDCVLPEITKEILLSIWSKQRKGLELTADEKVPIF' A
#
# COMPACT_ATOMS: atom_id res chain seq x y z
N MET A 1 15.73 9.73 -3.45
CA MET A 1 15.04 8.44 -3.67
C MET A 1 13.82 8.42 -2.76
N ASN A 2 12.70 7.84 -3.22
CA ASN A 2 11.50 7.71 -2.42
C ASN A 2 11.30 6.24 -2.05
N THR A 3 11.15 5.98 -0.76
CA THR A 3 10.97 4.64 -0.20
C THR A 3 9.59 4.52 0.42
N LEU A 4 8.88 3.44 0.08
CA LEU A 4 7.58 3.10 0.66
C LEU A 4 7.73 1.85 1.52
N ILE A 5 7.38 1.94 2.79
CA ILE A 5 7.15 0.79 3.66
C ILE A 5 5.68 0.37 3.48
N VAL A 6 5.46 -0.89 3.12
CA VAL A 6 4.12 -1.49 3.08
C VAL A 6 3.95 -2.34 4.33
N ASN A 7 3.16 -1.85 5.27
CA ASN A 7 2.88 -2.54 6.53
C ASN A 7 1.62 -3.38 6.41
N SER A 8 1.78 -4.70 6.48
CA SER A 8 0.71 -5.69 6.40
C SER A 8 0.27 -6.22 7.78
N HIS A 9 0.66 -5.57 8.87
CA HIS A 9 0.28 -6.03 10.22
C HIS A 9 -1.16 -5.56 10.55
N PRO A 10 -2.05 -6.46 10.99
CA PRO A 10 -3.44 -6.10 11.30
C PRO A 10 -3.54 -5.15 12.50
N ASP A 11 -2.69 -5.35 13.51
CA ASP A 11 -2.59 -4.50 14.70
C ASP A 11 -1.37 -3.58 14.57
N PHE A 12 -1.33 -2.76 13.52
CA PHE A 12 -0.20 -1.86 13.24
C PHE A 12 -0.07 -0.72 14.26
N SER A 13 -1.13 -0.42 15.01
CA SER A 13 -1.16 0.60 16.05
C SER A 13 -0.53 0.16 17.37
N ASN A 14 -0.24 -1.14 17.53
CA ASN A 14 0.32 -1.67 18.77
C ASN A 14 1.84 -1.44 18.82
N PRO A 15 2.33 -0.58 19.74
CA PRO A 15 3.75 -0.26 19.84
C PRO A 15 4.57 -1.42 20.43
N TYR A 16 3.91 -2.40 21.08
CA TYR A 16 4.58 -3.55 21.69
C TYR A 16 4.66 -4.75 20.75
N SER A 17 4.10 -4.65 19.54
CA SER A 17 4.27 -5.68 18.53
C SER A 17 5.72 -5.73 18.07
N PHE A 18 6.28 -6.94 17.94
CA PHE A 18 7.67 -7.11 17.53
C PHE A 18 7.95 -6.50 16.16
N THR A 19 6.98 -6.56 15.25
CA THR A 19 7.07 -5.99 13.90
C THR A 19 7.07 -4.47 13.93
N THR A 20 6.27 -3.84 14.80
CA THR A 20 6.27 -2.38 14.99
C THR A 20 7.63 -1.90 15.49
N ILE A 21 8.19 -2.55 16.52
CA ILE A 21 9.50 -2.21 17.08
C ILE A 21 10.60 -2.32 16.01
N LEU A 22 10.56 -3.39 15.19
CA LEU A 22 11.54 -3.59 14.13
C LEU A 22 11.40 -2.55 13.01
N GLN A 23 10.18 -2.17 12.65
CA GLN A 23 9.92 -1.11 11.68
C GLN A 23 10.46 0.24 12.17
N GLU A 24 10.21 0.60 13.42
CA GLU A 24 10.74 1.82 14.03
C GLU A 24 12.26 1.84 14.00
N LYS A 25 12.90 0.72 14.36
CA LYS A 25 14.36 0.63 14.33
C LYS A 25 14.93 0.73 12.91
N PHE A 26 14.25 0.17 11.93
CA PHE A 26 14.59 0.32 10.53
C PHE A 26 14.50 1.79 10.07
N ILE A 27 13.42 2.50 10.42
CA ILE A 27 13.21 3.90 10.05
C ILE A 27 14.30 4.79 10.66
N GLU A 28 14.64 4.57 11.93
CA GLU A 28 15.74 5.27 12.61
C GLU A 28 17.05 5.12 11.83
N LEU A 29 17.48 3.88 11.57
CA LEU A 29 18.72 3.60 10.85
C LEU A 29 18.68 4.11 9.39
N TYR A 30 17.53 4.03 8.72
CA TYR A 30 17.37 4.51 7.36
C TYR A 30 17.56 6.03 7.28
N ASN A 31 16.95 6.79 8.18
CA ASN A 31 17.06 8.24 8.20
C ASN A 31 18.48 8.72 8.55
N GLU A 32 19.20 7.98 9.40
CA GLU A 32 20.62 8.24 9.70
C GLU A 32 21.51 8.07 8.45
N HIS A 33 21.30 7.01 7.67
CA HIS A 33 22.14 6.70 6.51
C HIS A 33 21.71 7.45 5.25
N PHE A 34 20.45 7.87 5.16
CA PHE A 34 19.85 8.49 3.98
C PHE A 34 19.04 9.75 4.31
N PRO A 35 19.65 10.81 4.87
CA PRO A 35 18.94 11.99 5.38
C PRO A 35 18.19 12.80 4.32
N ASN A 36 18.56 12.67 3.04
CA ASN A 36 17.93 13.36 1.92
C ASN A 36 16.89 12.49 1.18
N HIS A 37 16.61 11.28 1.68
CA HIS A 37 15.60 10.41 1.09
C HIS A 37 14.25 10.62 1.76
N GLN A 38 13.18 10.45 0.99
CA GLN A 38 11.83 10.47 1.53
C GLN A 38 11.40 9.05 1.85
N LEU A 39 10.86 8.86 3.04
CA LEU A 39 10.26 7.60 3.47
C LEU A 39 8.77 7.83 3.75
N SER A 40 7.92 6.92 3.28
CA SER A 40 6.49 6.91 3.52
C SER A 40 6.05 5.53 3.99
N ILE A 41 4.96 5.47 4.75
CA ILE A 41 4.42 4.23 5.30
C ILE A 41 2.97 4.11 4.83
N LEU A 42 2.63 2.93 4.28
CA LEU A 42 1.28 2.53 3.92
C LEU A 42 0.87 1.38 4.82
N ASN A 43 -0.10 1.61 5.70
CA ASN A 43 -0.71 0.55 6.51
C ASN A 43 -1.86 -0.08 5.72
N LEU A 44 -1.68 -1.33 5.30
CA LEU A 44 -2.67 -2.06 4.49
C LEU A 44 -4.00 -2.24 5.22
N TYR A 45 -3.97 -2.37 6.55
CA TYR A 45 -5.16 -2.52 7.38
C TYR A 45 -5.82 -1.18 7.77
N ASP A 46 -5.25 -0.05 7.39
CA ASP A 46 -5.83 1.30 7.58
C ASP A 46 -6.46 1.84 6.28
N CYS A 47 -6.44 1.06 5.21
CA CYS A 47 -6.89 1.47 3.90
C CYS A 47 -7.93 0.52 3.32
N VAL A 48 -8.79 1.06 2.43
CA VAL A 48 -9.73 0.24 1.67
C VAL A 48 -8.96 -0.41 0.52
N LEU A 49 -8.60 -1.67 0.69
CA LEU A 49 -7.96 -2.47 -0.35
C LEU A 49 -9.01 -3.06 -1.30
N PRO A 50 -8.90 -2.81 -2.62
CA PRO A 50 -9.79 -3.46 -3.57
C PRO A 50 -9.50 -4.95 -3.61
N GLU A 51 -10.54 -5.77 -3.43
CA GLU A 51 -10.46 -7.19 -3.68
C GLU A 51 -10.47 -7.46 -5.19
N ILE A 52 -9.52 -8.28 -5.64
CA ILE A 52 -9.48 -8.69 -7.04
C ILE A 52 -10.41 -9.90 -7.21
N THR A 53 -11.65 -9.64 -7.61
CA THR A 53 -12.58 -10.70 -8.03
C THR A 53 -12.43 -10.97 -9.53
N LYS A 54 -12.84 -12.18 -9.97
CA LYS A 54 -12.80 -12.56 -11.38
C LYS A 54 -13.67 -11.62 -12.22
N GLU A 55 -14.81 -11.23 -11.68
CA GLU A 55 -15.78 -10.32 -12.30
C GLU A 55 -15.17 -8.93 -12.51
N ILE A 56 -14.54 -8.37 -11.47
CA ILE A 56 -13.87 -7.06 -11.53
C ILE A 56 -12.73 -7.10 -12.55
N LEU A 57 -11.88 -8.12 -12.47
CA LEU A 57 -10.69 -8.23 -13.31
C LEU A 57 -11.05 -8.42 -14.80
N LEU A 58 -12.04 -9.27 -15.12
CA LEU A 58 -12.54 -9.43 -16.48
C LEU A 58 -13.24 -8.16 -17.01
N SER A 59 -13.98 -7.45 -16.14
CA SER A 59 -14.65 -6.19 -16.51
C SER A 59 -13.63 -5.10 -16.85
N ILE A 60 -12.63 -4.88 -15.98
CA ILE A 60 -11.55 -3.91 -16.19
C ILE A 60 -10.81 -4.21 -17.50
N TRP A 61 -10.37 -5.46 -17.71
CA TRP A 61 -9.64 -5.83 -18.93
C TRP A 61 -10.49 -5.72 -20.20
N SER A 62 -11.80 -5.97 -20.11
CA SER A 62 -12.72 -5.77 -21.23
C SER A 62 -12.87 -4.29 -21.58
N LYS A 63 -13.03 -3.43 -20.58
CA LYS A 63 -13.19 -1.98 -20.75
C LYS A 63 -11.91 -1.30 -21.24
N GLN A 64 -10.76 -1.62 -20.64
CA GLN A 64 -9.46 -1.12 -21.06
C GLN A 64 -9.15 -1.46 -22.53
N ARG A 65 -9.40 -2.71 -22.96
CA ARG A 65 -9.22 -3.10 -24.37
C ARG A 65 -10.14 -2.37 -25.34
N LYS A 66 -11.30 -1.91 -24.88
CA LYS A 66 -12.30 -1.18 -25.69
C LYS A 66 -12.20 0.34 -25.56
N GLY A 67 -11.25 0.86 -24.76
CA GLY A 67 -11.14 2.29 -24.45
C GLY A 67 -12.35 2.85 -23.71
N LEU A 68 -13.06 2.01 -22.95
CA LEU A 68 -14.23 2.42 -22.18
C LEU A 68 -13.81 2.91 -20.79
N GLU A 69 -14.50 3.94 -20.30
CA GLU A 69 -14.31 4.46 -18.95
C GLU A 69 -14.59 3.39 -17.88
N LEU A 70 -13.71 3.33 -16.88
CA LEU A 70 -13.90 2.53 -15.69
C LEU A 70 -14.94 3.19 -14.76
N THR A 71 -15.76 2.38 -14.09
CA THR A 71 -16.68 2.85 -13.05
C THR A 71 -15.91 3.28 -11.81
N ALA A 72 -16.58 3.94 -10.86
CA ALA A 72 -15.94 4.34 -9.60
C ALA A 72 -15.35 3.13 -8.85
N ASP A 73 -16.06 2.01 -8.83
CA ASP A 73 -15.62 0.76 -8.17
C ASP A 73 -14.42 0.10 -8.89
N GLU A 74 -14.30 0.31 -10.20
CA GLU A 74 -13.18 -0.18 -11.02
C GLU A 74 -11.98 0.78 -11.03
N LYS A 75 -12.21 2.05 -10.65
CA LYS A 75 -11.21 3.10 -10.52
C LYS A 75 -10.53 3.09 -9.15
N VAL A 76 -10.97 2.24 -8.22
CA VAL A 76 -10.29 2.11 -6.91
C VAL A 76 -8.83 1.75 -7.21
N PRO A 77 -7.88 2.62 -6.84
CA PRO A 77 -6.50 2.47 -7.27
C PRO A 77 -5.94 1.17 -6.73
N ILE A 78 -5.56 0.28 -7.64
CA ILE A 78 -4.62 -0.79 -7.36
C ILE A 78 -3.26 -0.10 -7.39
N PHE A 79 -2.82 0.37 -6.22
CA PHE A 79 -1.56 1.10 -5.90
C PHE A 79 -0.72 1.68 -7.04
#